data_AF-A0A6L8RJ24-F1
#
_entry.id   AF-A0A6L8RJ24-F1
#
_cell.length_a   1.000
_cell.length_b   1.000
_cell.length_c   1.000
_cell.angle_alpha   90.00
_cell.angle_beta   90.00
_cell.angle_gamma   90.00
#
_symmetry.space_group_name_H-M   'P 1'
#
loop_
_entity.id
_entity.type
_entity.pdbx_description
1 polymer ?
#
loop_
_entity_poly.entity_id
_entity_poly.type
_entity_poly.pdbx_seq_one_letter_code
_entity_poly.pdbx_strand_id
1 'polypeptide(L)'
;MSEGKEREAIVSMRVNQKFFRNTLLVNYNSRCSLTGLTNKALLVASHIKPRAVSDPKTERLAPDNGLLLNALHDKAFDRGLITITKDLKMVVSGVVGHETPEDEYL
;
A
#
# COMPACT_ATOMS: atom_id res chain seq x y z
N MET A 1 -26.35 23.21 1.27
CA MET A 1 -24.91 23.22 0.94
C MET A 1 -24.52 21.81 0.50
N SER A 2 -24.01 21.46 -0.68
CA SER A 2 -23.89 22.07 -2.00
C SER A 2 -23.41 20.91 -2.90
N GLU A 3 -24.33 20.22 -3.57
CA GLU A 3 -24.05 18.98 -4.34
C GLU A 3 -22.91 19.14 -5.37
N GLY A 4 -22.71 20.35 -5.91
CA GLY A 4 -21.59 20.64 -6.82
C GLY A 4 -20.21 20.45 -6.18
N LYS A 5 -20.02 20.89 -4.93
CA LYS A 5 -18.73 20.77 -4.22
C LYS A 5 -18.41 19.31 -3.88
N GLU A 6 -19.42 18.52 -3.58
CA GLU A 6 -19.27 17.10 -3.26
C GLU A 6 -18.89 16.29 -4.51
N ARG A 7 -19.52 16.57 -5.65
CA ARG A 7 -19.17 15.95 -6.94
C ARG A 7 -17.72 16.25 -7.35
N GLU A 8 -17.29 17.50 -7.24
CA GLU A 8 -15.91 17.90 -7.54
C GLU A 8 -14.89 17.20 -6.63
N ALA A 9 -15.20 17.09 -5.33
CA ALA A 9 -14.35 16.39 -4.37
C ALA A 9 -14.20 14.89 -4.71
N ILE A 10 -15.29 14.20 -5.05
CA ILE A 10 -15.28 12.78 -5.43
C ILE A 10 -14.45 12.55 -6.70
N VAL A 11 -14.59 13.40 -7.72
CA VAL A 11 -13.81 13.31 -8.96
C VAL A 11 -12.32 13.52 -8.67
N SER A 12 -11.99 14.57 -7.91
CA SER A 12 -10.61 14.86 -7.51
C SER A 12 -9.97 13.70 -6.73
N MET A 13 -10.72 13.07 -5.82
CA MET A 13 -10.25 11.90 -5.08
C MET A 13 -9.91 10.71 -5.99
N ARG A 14 -10.73 10.44 -7.01
CA ARG A 14 -10.49 9.35 -7.97
C ARG A 14 -9.27 9.59 -8.84
N VAL A 15 -9.10 10.82 -9.35
CA VAL A 15 -7.94 11.19 -10.17
C VAL A 15 -6.65 11.04 -9.36
N ASN A 16 -6.65 11.54 -8.13
CA ASN A 16 -5.50 11.45 -7.23
C ASN A 16 -5.12 10.00 -6.87
N GLN A 17 -6.10 9.14 -6.61
CA GLN A 17 -5.82 7.71 -6.35
C GLN A 17 -5.28 7.00 -7.60
N LYS A 18 -5.82 7.30 -8.78
CA LYS A 18 -5.33 6.72 -10.04
C LYS A 18 -3.90 7.16 -10.33
N PHE A 19 -3.60 8.44 -10.11
CA PHE A 19 -2.25 8.97 -10.23
C PHE A 19 -1.28 8.27 -9.28
N PHE A 20 -1.61 8.22 -7.99
CA PHE A 20 -0.80 7.53 -6.98
C PHE A 20 -0.52 6.07 -7.35
N ARG A 21 -1.57 5.32 -7.72
CA ARG A 21 -1.43 3.93 -8.17
C ARG A 21 -0.49 3.80 -9.36
N ASN A 22 -0.65 4.66 -10.37
CA ASN A 22 0.17 4.61 -11.58
C ASN A 22 1.64 4.92 -11.27
N THR A 23 1.91 5.88 -10.39
CA THR A 23 3.27 6.20 -9.95
C THR A 23 3.92 5.00 -9.26
N LEU A 24 3.21 4.30 -8.37
CA LEU A 24 3.76 3.10 -7.73
C LEU A 24 3.97 1.95 -8.74
N LEU A 25 3.07 1.76 -9.70
CA LEU A 25 3.25 0.77 -10.76
C LEU A 25 4.53 1.01 -11.58
N VAL A 26 4.91 2.27 -11.79
CA VAL A 26 6.18 2.61 -12.45
C VAL A 26 7.37 2.37 -11.51
N ASN A 27 7.33 2.92 -10.29
CA ASN A 27 8.44 2.84 -9.34
C ASN A 27 8.83 1.40 -8.97
N TYR A 28 7.84 0.52 -8.87
CA TYR A 28 8.05 -0.89 -8.53
C TYR A 28 8.13 -1.81 -9.75
N ASN A 29 8.29 -1.28 -10.97
CA ASN A 29 8.33 -2.05 -12.22
C ASN A 29 7.12 -3.01 -12.38
N SER A 30 5.95 -2.58 -11.91
CA SER A 30 4.71 -3.36 -11.87
C SER A 30 4.83 -4.69 -11.12
N ARG A 31 5.61 -4.72 -10.02
CA ARG A 31 5.79 -5.90 -9.17
C ARG A 31 5.41 -5.62 -7.72
N CYS A 32 4.83 -6.61 -7.05
CA CYS A 32 4.69 -6.56 -5.60
C CYS A 32 6.06 -6.44 -4.94
N SER A 33 6.23 -5.48 -4.04
CA SER A 33 7.49 -5.23 -3.33
C SER A 33 7.93 -6.39 -2.42
N LEU A 34 6.98 -7.24 -2.01
CA LEU A 34 7.24 -8.37 -1.10
C LEU A 34 7.44 -9.71 -1.82
N THR A 35 6.68 -9.97 -2.88
CA THR A 35 6.68 -11.29 -3.55
C THR A 35 7.18 -11.26 -5.00
N GLY A 36 7.37 -10.08 -5.58
CA GLY A 36 7.69 -9.94 -7.00
C GLY A 36 6.54 -10.24 -7.97
N LEU A 37 5.34 -10.57 -7.47
CA LEU A 37 4.15 -10.87 -8.28
C LEU A 37 3.84 -9.73 -9.26
N THR A 38 3.59 -10.07 -10.53
CA THR A 38 3.47 -9.08 -11.62
C THR A 38 2.06 -8.91 -12.18
N ASN A 39 1.10 -9.73 -11.74
CA ASN A 39 -0.28 -9.62 -12.20
C ASN A 39 -0.91 -8.34 -11.64
N LYS A 40 -1.02 -7.31 -12.49
CA LYS A 40 -1.53 -5.97 -12.15
C LYS A 40 -2.93 -5.99 -11.53
N ALA A 41 -3.76 -6.99 -11.84
CA ALA A 41 -5.10 -7.12 -11.26
C ALA A 41 -5.06 -7.47 -9.77
N LEU A 42 -3.97 -8.07 -9.30
CA LEU A 42 -3.75 -8.44 -7.90
C LEU A 42 -2.91 -7.42 -7.13
N LEU A 43 -2.40 -6.37 -7.81
CA LEU A 43 -1.58 -5.34 -7.19
C LEU A 43 -2.43 -4.21 -6.62
N VAL A 44 -2.07 -3.75 -5.43
CA VAL A 44 -2.72 -2.68 -4.68
C VAL A 44 -1.69 -1.64 -4.26
N ALA A 45 -2.05 -0.36 -4.41
CA ALA A 45 -1.24 0.78 -4.00
C ALA A 45 -1.60 1.13 -2.56
N SER A 46 -0.82 0.61 -1.61
CA SER A 46 -1.03 0.76 -0.18
C SER A 46 -0.31 2.02 0.34
N HIS A 47 -0.91 2.73 1.29
CA HIS A 47 -0.29 3.90 1.90
C HIS A 47 0.40 3.48 3.21
N ILE A 48 1.64 3.89 3.41
CA ILE A 48 2.39 3.60 4.65
C ILE A 48 1.75 4.36 5.83
N LYS A 49 1.53 5.66 5.64
CA LYS A 49 0.83 6.52 6.59
C LYS A 49 -0.64 6.66 6.17
N PRO A 50 -1.62 6.35 7.05
CA PRO A 50 -3.02 6.48 6.71
C PRO A 50 -3.36 7.90 6.27
N ARG A 51 -4.16 8.05 5.21
CA ARG A 51 -4.58 9.34 4.65
C ARG A 51 -5.18 10.31 5.67
N ALA A 52 -5.79 9.79 6.73
CA ALA A 52 -6.38 10.56 7.82
C ALA A 52 -5.36 11.37 8.63
N VAL A 53 -4.12 10.86 8.75
CA VAL A 53 -3.03 11.49 9.51
C VAL A 53 -1.92 12.06 8.61
N SER A 54 -1.97 11.79 7.30
CA SER A 54 -1.04 12.37 6.31
C SER A 54 -1.33 13.84 6.04
N ASP A 55 -0.28 14.65 5.93
CA ASP A 55 -0.34 16.03 5.46
C ASP A 55 -0.95 16.07 4.04
N PRO A 56 -2.07 16.77 3.85
CA PRO A 56 -2.75 16.86 2.56
C PRO A 56 -1.92 17.44 1.42
N LYS A 57 -0.94 18.30 1.73
CA LYS A 57 -0.14 19.04 0.75
C LYS A 57 1.13 18.30 0.34
N THR A 58 1.72 17.51 1.23
CA THR A 58 3.05 16.92 1.01
C THR A 58 3.05 15.40 0.99
N GLU A 59 2.23 14.72 1.80
CA GLU A 59 2.38 13.27 2.05
C GLU A 59 1.33 12.40 1.33
N ARG A 60 0.16 12.95 0.97
CA ARG A 60 -0.94 12.17 0.37
C ARG A 60 -0.71 11.72 -1.07
N LEU A 61 0.19 12.41 -1.78
CA LEU A 61 0.55 12.11 -3.16
C LEU A 61 2.05 11.75 -3.30
N ALA A 62 2.80 11.78 -2.19
CA ALA A 62 4.20 11.42 -2.20
C ALA A 62 4.35 9.92 -2.47
N PRO A 63 5.08 9.51 -3.52
CA PRO A 63 5.31 8.10 -3.81
C PRO A 63 6.09 7.41 -2.69
N ASP A 64 6.89 8.15 -1.94
CA ASP A 64 7.66 7.65 -0.79
C ASP A 64 6.77 7.17 0.37
N ASN A 65 5.49 7.59 0.38
CA ASN A 65 4.49 7.12 1.33
C ASN A 65 3.68 5.92 0.78
N GLY A 66 4.17 5.25 -0.26
CA GLY A 66 3.44 4.20 -0.97
C GLY A 66 4.21 2.89 -1.15
N LEU A 67 3.51 1.79 -0.91
CA LEU A 67 3.97 0.43 -1.20
C LEU A 67 3.09 -0.20 -2.28
N LEU A 68 3.69 -0.90 -3.24
CA LEU A 68 2.97 -1.72 -4.19
C LEU A 68 2.91 -3.16 -3.68
N LEU A 69 1.76 -3.57 -3.14
CA LEU A 69 1.56 -4.86 -2.50
C LEU A 69 0.62 -5.73 -3.33
N ASN A 70 0.60 -7.04 -3.07
CA ASN A 70 -0.52 -7.86 -3.53
C ASN A 70 -1.73 -7.65 -2.59
N ALA A 71 -2.92 -8.05 -3.02
CA ALA A 71 -4.16 -7.82 -2.26
C ALA A 71 -4.17 -8.42 -0.84
N LEU A 72 -3.51 -9.56 -0.63
CA LEU A 72 -3.42 -10.20 0.69
C LEU A 72 -2.54 -9.38 1.64
N HIS A 73 -1.34 -9.00 1.17
CA HIS A 73 -0.39 -8.25 1.97
C HIS A 73 -0.85 -6.82 2.24
N ASP A 74 -1.49 -6.17 1.27
CA ASP A 74 -2.17 -4.89 1.50
C ASP A 74 -3.17 -5.00 2.65
N LYS A 75 -4.05 -6.01 2.61
CA LYS A 75 -5.05 -6.21 3.65
C LYS A 75 -4.45 -6.53 5.01
N ALA A 76 -3.34 -7.29 5.03
CA ALA A 76 -2.61 -7.61 6.24
C ALA A 76 -1.92 -6.37 6.83
N PHE A 77 -1.31 -5.55 5.98
CA PHE A 77 -0.63 -4.31 6.37
C PHE A 77 -1.62 -3.29 6.95
N ASP A 78 -2.73 -3.06 6.26
CA ASP A 78 -3.82 -2.17 6.71
C ASP A 78 -4.41 -2.59 8.07
N ARG A 79 -4.39 -3.89 8.37
CA ARG A 79 -4.88 -4.45 9.63
C ARG A 79 -3.81 -4.53 10.73
N GLY A 80 -2.58 -4.08 10.46
CA GLY A 80 -1.46 -4.20 11.40
C GLY A 80 -1.04 -5.66 11.67
N LEU A 81 -1.40 -6.59 10.78
CA LEU A 81 -1.00 -8.00 10.87
C LEU A 81 0.43 -8.20 10.35
N ILE A 82 0.88 -7.33 9.45
CA ILE A 82 2.27 -7.21 9.03
C ILE A 82 2.70 -5.75 9.01
N THR A 83 3.99 -5.48 9.14
CA THR A 83 4.58 -4.15 8.93
C THR A 83 5.98 -4.25 8.32
N ILE A 84 6.53 -3.14 7.86
CA ILE A 84 7.90 -3.03 7.35
C ILE A 84 8.67 -2.07 8.25
N THR A 85 9.79 -2.52 8.79
CA THR A 85 10.66 -1.69 9.65
C THR A 85 11.51 -0.73 8.81
N LYS A 86 12.15 0.24 9.47
CA LYS A 86 13.08 1.17 8.81
C LYS A 86 14.28 0.48 8.16
N ASP A 87 14.63 -0.72 8.63
CA ASP A 87 15.71 -1.56 8.08
C ASP A 87 15.22 -2.44 6.92
N LEU A 88 14.05 -2.14 6.34
CA LEU A 88 13.43 -2.89 5.25
C LEU A 88 13.13 -4.36 5.57
N LYS A 89 12.90 -4.68 6.85
CA LYS A 89 12.50 -6.02 7.29
C LYS A 89 10.99 -6.10 7.46
N MET A 90 10.40 -7.21 7.00
CA MET A 90 9.00 -7.52 7.31
C MET A 90 8.91 -8.07 8.72
N VAL A 91 7.92 -7.59 9.48
CA VAL A 91 7.54 -8.15 10.78
C VAL A 91 6.11 -8.61 10.71
N VAL A 92 5.85 -9.83 11.17
CA VAL A 92 4.52 -10.42 11.28
C VAL A 92 4.06 -10.29 12.73
N SER A 93 2.83 -9.86 12.93
CA SER A 93 2.23 -9.76 14.26
C SER A 93 2.06 -11.14 14.88
N GLY A 94 2.34 -11.28 16.18
CA GLY A 94 2.22 -12.56 16.89
C GLY A 94 0.79 -13.12 16.97
N VAL A 95 -0.23 -12.31 16.63
CA VAL A 95 -1.63 -12.80 16.52
C VAL A 95 -1.88 -13.59 15.24
N VAL A 96 -0.99 -13.48 14.25
CA VAL A 96 -1.05 -14.27 13.03
C VAL A 96 -0.39 -15.61 13.32
N GLY A 97 -1.18 -16.67 13.43
CA GLY A 97 -0.65 -18.03 13.51
C GLY A 97 0.08 -18.37 12.21
N HIS A 98 1.39 -18.52 12.28
CA HIS A 98 2.24 -18.95 11.17
C HIS A 98 3.33 -19.86 11.70
N GLU A 99 3.64 -20.89 10.93
CA GLU A 99 4.82 -21.69 11.19
C GLU A 99 6.02 -20.88 10.73
N THR A 100 7.05 -20.76 11.58
CA THR A 100 8.37 -20.42 11.07
C THR A 100 8.75 -21.54 10.13
N PRO A 101 9.10 -21.26 8.85
CA PRO A 101 9.70 -22.28 8.02
C PRO A 101 10.86 -22.85 8.82
N GLU A 102 10.79 -24.14 9.17
CA GLU A 102 11.97 -24.84 9.65
C GLU A 102 13.02 -24.62 8.56
N ASP A 103 14.25 -24.28 8.94
CA ASP A 103 15.39 -24.07 8.04
C ASP A 103 15.79 -25.40 7.35
N GLU A 104 14.84 -26.19 6.87
CA GLU A 104 15.01 -27.56 6.37
C GLU A 104 15.55 -27.59 4.94
N TYR A 105 15.71 -26.43 4.29
CA TYR A 105 16.25 -26.31 2.93
C TYR A 105 17.24 -25.14 2.74
N LEU A 106 17.84 -24.62 3.83
CA LEU A 106 18.98 -23.69 3.77
C LEU A 106 20.27 -24.35 4.29
#